data_AF-A0A060ZCN7-F1
#
_entry.id   AF-A0A060ZCN7-F1
#
_cell.length_a   1.000
_cell.length_b   1.000
_cell.length_c   1.000
_cell.angle_alpha   90.00
_cell.angle_beta   90.00
_cell.angle_gamma   90.00
#
_symmetry.space_group_name_H-M   'P 1'
#
loop_
_entity.id
_entity.type
_entity.pdbx_description
1 polymer ?
#
loop_
_entity_poly.entity_id
_entity_poly.type
_entity_poly.pdbx_seq_one_letter_code
_entity_poly.pdbx_strand_id
1 'polypeptide(L)'
;MAAELQRFRREYVQPVQLRVLNVFRQWVEHHFYDFENDPELRGRLEEYISSILQLRGKSMRKWVESINKIIKRKMQTQSNGVSHNITFESPPPPIEWHISRLGQTDTFDLMTLHPIEIARQLTLLESELYRAVRPSELVGSVWTKEDKENNSPNLLRMIRHTTNLTLWFEK
;
A
#
# COMPACT_ATOMS: atom_id res chain seq x y z
N MET A 1 16.59 22.86 40.44
CA MET A 1 17.41 22.32 39.33
C MET A 1 17.18 20.83 39.01
N ALA A 2 17.49 19.86 39.87
CA ALA A 2 17.31 18.43 39.54
C ALA A 2 15.82 18.00 39.39
N ALA A 3 14.93 18.50 40.26
CA ALA A 3 13.50 18.24 40.19
C ALA A 3 12.83 18.87 38.96
N GLU A 4 13.23 20.09 38.59
CA GLU A 4 12.76 20.77 37.37
C GLU A 4 13.23 20.03 36.11
N LEU A 5 14.47 19.53 36.10
CA LEU A 5 14.98 18.71 35.00
C LEU A 5 14.20 17.39 34.85
N GLN A 6 13.87 16.73 35.96
CA GLN A 6 13.02 15.53 35.93
C GLN A 6 11.60 15.84 35.44
N ARG A 7 11.01 16.95 35.88
CA ARG A 7 9.70 17.42 35.42
C ARG A 7 9.70 17.71 33.93
N PHE A 8 10.69 18.46 33.42
CA PHE A 8 10.86 18.75 32.00
C PHE A 8 11.00 17.47 31.16
N ARG A 9 11.79 16.49 31.63
CA ARG A 9 11.93 15.20 30.95
C ARG A 9 10.60 14.45 30.85
N ARG A 10 9.80 14.45 31.91
CA ARG A 10 8.52 13.72 31.99
C ARG A 10 7.40 14.43 31.22
N GLU A 11 7.28 15.75 31.34
CA GLU A 11 6.13 16.52 30.84
C GLU A 11 6.35 17.08 29.43
N TYR A 12 7.60 17.22 28.99
CA TYR A 12 7.91 17.76 27.66
C TYR A 12 8.65 16.75 26.78
N VAL A 13 9.83 16.31 27.21
CA VAL A 13 10.71 15.50 26.35
C VAL A 13 10.07 14.17 25.99
N GLN A 14 9.52 13.44 26.97
CA GLN A 14 8.92 12.15 26.73
C GLN A 14 7.68 12.23 25.80
N PRO A 15 6.71 13.14 26.00
CA PRO A 15 5.58 13.31 25.07
C PRO A 15 6.01 13.65 23.64
N VAL A 16 6.96 14.57 23.47
CA VAL A 16 7.47 14.95 22.14
C VAL A 16 8.10 13.74 21.44
N GLN A 17 8.94 12.98 22.14
CA GLN A 17 9.55 11.78 21.57
C GLN A 17 8.54 10.71 21.19
N LEU A 18 7.53 10.48 22.02
CA LEU A 18 6.47 9.51 21.71
C LEU A 18 5.70 9.94 20.45
N ARG A 19 5.46 11.24 20.26
CA ARG A 19 4.83 11.75 19.03
C ARG A 19 5.72 11.53 17.80
N VAL A 20 7.03 11.79 17.91
CA VAL A 20 7.99 11.53 16.82
C VAL A 20 8.03 10.04 16.46
N LEU A 21 8.11 9.16 17.45
CA LEU A 21 8.06 7.70 17.23
C LEU A 21 6.72 7.26 16.63
N ASN A 22 5.62 7.90 17.02
CA ASN A 22 4.32 7.62 16.42
C ASN A 22 4.25 8.04 14.94
N VAL A 23 4.86 9.17 14.58
CA VAL A 23 5.01 9.57 13.17
C VAL A 23 5.78 8.50 12.41
N PHE A 24 6.94 8.05 12.90
CA PHE A 24 7.68 6.98 12.22
C PHE A 24 6.87 5.69 12.11
N ARG A 25 6.15 5.31 13.17
CA ARG A 25 5.29 4.13 13.16
C ARG A 25 4.20 4.24 12.09
N GLN A 26 3.53 5.39 11.97
CA GLN A 26 2.51 5.61 10.94
C GLN A 26 3.11 5.65 9.54
N TRP A 27 4.29 6.27 9.39
CA TRP A 27 5.02 6.37 8.13
C TRP A 27 5.39 4.98 7.61
N VAL A 28 6.00 4.11 8.43
CA VAL A 28 6.33 2.74 8.00
C VAL A 28 5.10 1.83 7.82
N GLU A 29 3.99 2.10 8.50
CA GLU A 29 2.78 1.27 8.40
C GLU A 29 1.97 1.57 7.14
N HIS A 30 1.77 2.86 6.82
CA HIS A 30 0.82 3.31 5.80
C HIS A 30 1.48 3.91 4.55
N HIS A 31 2.75 4.30 4.64
CA HIS A 31 3.48 5.00 3.59
C HIS A 31 4.81 4.30 3.32
N PHE A 32 4.82 2.96 3.39
CA PHE A 32 6.05 2.18 3.28
C PHE A 32 6.76 2.40 1.93
N TYR A 33 6.03 2.82 0.90
CA TYR A 33 6.53 3.07 -0.45
C TYR A 33 7.68 4.06 -0.55
N ASP A 34 7.78 5.04 0.37
CA ASP A 34 8.93 5.95 0.42
C ASP A 34 10.23 5.17 0.70
N PHE A 35 10.15 4.13 1.55
CA PHE A 35 11.26 3.24 1.91
C PHE A 35 11.48 2.10 0.91
N GLU A 36 10.51 1.84 0.03
CA GLU A 36 10.64 0.91 -1.09
C GLU A 36 11.44 1.57 -2.22
N ASN A 37 11.12 2.83 -2.51
CA ASN A 37 11.75 3.62 -3.56
C ASN A 37 13.13 4.15 -3.16
N ASP A 38 13.38 4.35 -1.87
CA ASP A 38 14.65 4.84 -1.33
C ASP A 38 15.19 3.92 -0.20
N PRO A 39 16.06 2.95 -0.54
CA PRO A 39 16.68 2.06 0.45
C PRO A 39 17.63 2.79 1.42
N GLU A 40 18.19 3.94 1.04
CA GLU A 40 19.07 4.72 1.90
C GLU A 40 18.26 5.40 3.02
N LEU A 41 17.11 5.97 2.67
CA LEU A 41 16.14 6.51 3.63
C LEU A 41 15.76 5.47 4.69
N ARG A 42 15.52 4.23 4.27
CA ARG A 42 15.24 3.12 5.19
C ARG A 42 16.41 2.86 6.13
N GLY A 43 17.62 2.74 5.61
CA GLY A 43 18.82 2.51 6.42
C GLY A 43 19.03 3.60 7.47
N ARG A 44 18.85 4.87 7.08
CA ARG A 44 18.93 6.02 8.00
C ARG A 44 17.87 5.96 9.10
N LEU A 45 16.64 5.55 8.79
CA LEU A 45 15.59 5.39 9.79
C LEU A 45 15.93 4.26 10.78
N GLU A 46 16.37 3.10 10.28
CA GLU A 46 16.73 1.95 11.11
C GLU A 46 17.92 2.26 12.04
N GLU A 47 18.94 2.97 11.54
CA GLU A 47 20.08 3.43 12.34
C GLU A 47 19.64 4.42 13.42
N TYR A 48 18.83 5.41 13.05
CA TYR A 48 18.32 6.41 14.00
C TYR A 48 17.50 5.76 15.11
N ILE A 49 16.57 4.88 14.77
CA ILE A 49 15.72 4.17 15.73
C ILE A 49 16.56 3.28 16.66
N SER A 50 17.61 2.63 16.12
CA SER A 50 18.54 1.81 16.92
C SER A 50 19.38 2.64 17.88
N SER A 51 19.79 3.85 17.49
CA SER A 51 20.51 4.77 18.39
C SER A 51 19.65 5.21 19.59
N ILE A 52 18.33 5.32 19.43
CA ILE A 52 17.41 5.68 20.51
C ILE A 52 17.39 4.59 21.60
N LEU A 53 17.52 3.30 21.24
CA LEU A 53 17.58 2.20 22.20
C LEU A 53 18.80 2.30 23.12
N GLN A 54 19.93 2.77 22.60
CA GLN A 54 21.18 2.87 23.36
C GLN A 54 21.15 4.03 24.35
N LEU A 55 20.40 5.09 24.05
CA LEU A 55 20.43 6.35 24.79
C LEU A 55 19.26 6.55 25.77
N ARG A 56 18.19 5.74 25.71
CA ARG A 56 16.93 6.03 26.41
C ARG A 56 16.34 4.81 27.12
N GLY A 57 15.70 5.07 28.27
CA GLY A 57 15.20 4.04 29.20
C GLY A 57 14.10 3.12 28.64
N LYS A 58 13.63 2.19 29.50
CA LYS A 58 12.75 1.05 29.16
C LYS A 58 11.47 1.38 28.38
N SER A 59 10.94 2.60 28.47
CA SER A 59 9.67 2.99 27.82
C SER A 59 9.75 3.10 26.29
N MET A 60 10.90 3.53 25.75
CA MET A 60 11.07 3.72 24.30
C MET A 60 11.33 2.40 23.56
N ARG A 61 11.84 1.40 24.27
CA ARG A 61 12.19 0.08 23.71
C ARG A 61 11.02 -0.60 23.02
N LYS A 62 9.84 -0.60 23.65
CA LYS A 62 8.62 -1.21 23.07
C LYS A 62 8.20 -0.55 21.76
N TRP A 63 8.37 0.77 21.64
CA TRP A 63 8.05 1.51 20.41
C TRP A 63 9.01 1.17 19.28
N VAL A 64 10.31 1.15 19.59
CA VAL A 64 11.34 0.74 18.63
C VAL A 64 11.11 -0.69 18.14
N GLU A 65 10.88 -1.64 19.06
CA GLU A 65 10.57 -3.03 18.71
C GLU A 65 9.32 -3.14 17.84
N SER A 66 8.27 -2.34 18.13
CA SER A 66 7.07 -2.28 17.28
C SER A 66 7.36 -1.77 15.87
N ILE A 67 8.16 -0.71 15.72
CA ILE A 67 8.49 -0.14 14.40
C ILE A 67 9.33 -1.13 13.60
N ASN A 68 10.37 -1.71 14.22
CA ASN A 68 11.21 -2.72 13.57
C ASN A 68 10.41 -3.96 13.16
N LYS A 69 9.43 -4.38 13.96
CA LYS A 69 8.52 -5.48 13.60
C LYS A 69 7.67 -5.14 12.38
N ILE A 70 7.19 -3.90 12.27
CA ILE A 70 6.43 -3.44 11.10
C ILE A 70 7.31 -3.44 9.85
N ILE A 71 8.52 -2.88 9.93
CA ILE A 71 9.47 -2.84 8.80
C ILE A 71 9.77 -4.26 8.30
N LYS A 72 10.13 -5.17 9.20
CA LYS A 72 10.39 -6.58 8.85
C LYS A 72 9.18 -7.25 8.18
N ARG A 73 7.99 -7.04 8.72
CA ARG A 73 6.74 -7.57 8.15
C ARG A 73 6.51 -7.04 6.74
N LYS A 74 6.66 -5.73 6.53
CA LYS A 74 6.50 -5.08 5.20
C LYS A 74 7.50 -5.62 4.19
N MET A 75 8.75 -5.84 4.59
CA MET A 75 9.79 -6.43 3.74
C MET A 75 9.48 -7.88 3.33
N GLN A 76 9.00 -8.71 4.26
CA GLN A 76 8.61 -10.10 3.97
C GLN A 76 7.35 -10.19 3.09
N THR A 77 6.45 -9.22 3.26
CA THR A 77 5.21 -9.10 2.50
C THR A 77 5.50 -8.77 1.02
N GLN A 78 6.59 -8.05 0.74
CA GLN A 78 7.07 -7.86 -0.64
C GLN A 78 7.63 -9.13 -1.27
N SER A 79 8.40 -9.94 -0.54
CA SER A 79 9.07 -11.12 -1.11
C SER A 79 8.10 -12.25 -1.44
N ASN A 80 7.01 -12.38 -0.66
CA ASN A 80 6.12 -13.54 -0.76
C ASN A 80 4.82 -13.26 -1.53
N GLY A 81 4.56 -12.01 -1.91
CA GLY A 81 3.27 -11.59 -2.45
C GLY A 81 2.18 -11.65 -1.38
N VAL A 82 1.33 -10.63 -1.31
CA VAL A 82 0.30 -10.55 -0.27
C VAL A 82 -0.97 -11.24 -0.75
N SER A 83 -1.22 -12.47 -0.33
CA SER A 83 -2.58 -13.00 -0.28
C SER A 83 -3.20 -12.60 1.05
N HIS A 84 -3.83 -11.42 1.10
CA HIS A 84 -4.76 -11.14 2.19
C HIS A 84 -5.93 -12.12 2.03
N ASN A 85 -6.06 -13.09 2.93
CA ASN A 85 -7.25 -13.93 2.99
C ASN A 85 -8.44 -13.05 3.39
N ILE A 86 -9.25 -12.67 2.40
CA ILE A 86 -10.52 -11.96 2.61
C ILE A 86 -11.58 -13.02 2.92
N THR A 87 -12.27 -12.85 4.05
CA THR A 87 -13.41 -13.70 4.41
C THR A 87 -14.70 -12.98 4.02
N PHE A 88 -15.56 -13.66 3.28
CA PHE A 88 -16.88 -13.16 2.89
C PHE A 88 -17.97 -13.89 3.70
N GLU A 89 -19.10 -13.22 3.94
CA GLU A 89 -20.24 -13.79 4.69
C GLU A 89 -20.97 -14.88 3.91
N SER A 90 -20.95 -14.79 2.57
CA SER A 90 -21.60 -15.72 1.67
C SER A 90 -20.62 -16.19 0.58
N PRO A 91 -20.85 -17.39 0.00
CA PRO A 91 -20.05 -17.85 -1.13
C PRO A 91 -20.27 -16.98 -2.37
N PRO A 92 -19.25 -16.85 -3.25
CA PRO A 92 -19.41 -16.14 -4.50
C PRO A 92 -20.45 -16.84 -5.40
N PRO A 93 -21.17 -16.08 -6.25
CA PRO A 93 -22.09 -16.67 -7.22
C PRO A 93 -21.33 -17.58 -8.20
N PRO A 94 -22.00 -18.58 -8.79
CA PRO A 94 -21.38 -19.43 -9.80
C PRO A 94 -20.94 -18.62 -11.03
N ILE A 95 -19.86 -19.07 -11.65
CA ILE A 95 -19.33 -18.50 -12.90
C ILE A 95 -20.29 -18.85 -14.03
N GLU A 96 -20.73 -17.83 -14.76
CA GLU A 96 -21.65 -17.99 -15.89
C GLU A 96 -20.86 -18.17 -17.19
N TRP A 97 -21.28 -19.14 -18.02
CA TRP A 97 -20.65 -19.44 -19.31
C TRP A 97 -21.65 -19.30 -20.45
N HIS A 98 -21.15 -18.90 -21.62
CA HIS A 98 -21.96 -18.80 -22.84
C HIS A 98 -21.43 -19.76 -23.92
N ILE A 99 -20.98 -19.25 -25.07
CA ILE A 99 -20.45 -20.06 -26.19
C ILE A 99 -19.06 -20.58 -25.84
N SER A 100 -18.17 -19.69 -25.38
CA SER A 100 -16.85 -20.06 -24.91
C SER A 100 -16.90 -20.76 -23.55
N ARG A 101 -16.14 -21.84 -23.41
CA ARG A 101 -16.04 -22.64 -22.17
C ARG A 101 -14.67 -22.51 -21.51
N LEU A 102 -14.58 -23.04 -20.30
CA LEU A 102 -13.34 -23.11 -19.53
C LEU A 102 -12.22 -23.79 -20.35
N GLY A 103 -11.07 -23.14 -20.46
CA GLY A 103 -9.91 -23.62 -21.22
C GLY A 103 -9.89 -23.26 -22.70
N GLN A 104 -10.94 -22.62 -23.24
CA GLN A 104 -11.02 -22.17 -24.63
C GLN A 104 -10.71 -20.67 -24.77
N THR A 105 -9.59 -20.22 -24.19
CA THR A 105 -9.21 -18.80 -24.18
C THR A 105 -9.10 -18.18 -25.57
N ASP A 106 -8.72 -18.98 -26.57
CA ASP A 106 -8.56 -18.53 -27.95
C ASP A 106 -9.89 -18.15 -28.62
N THR A 107 -11.02 -18.52 -28.00
CA THR A 107 -12.37 -18.21 -28.48
C THR A 107 -13.02 -17.03 -27.75
N PHE A 108 -12.33 -16.45 -26.76
CA PHE A 108 -12.90 -15.39 -25.94
C PHE A 108 -13.07 -14.13 -26.76
N ASP A 109 -14.32 -13.68 -26.83
CA ASP A 109 -14.73 -12.49 -27.55
C ASP A 109 -15.98 -11.90 -26.88
N LEU A 110 -16.30 -10.65 -27.22
CA LEU A 110 -17.43 -9.90 -26.65
C LEU A 110 -18.74 -10.68 -26.78
N MET A 111 -18.94 -11.34 -27.93
CA MET A 111 -20.18 -12.07 -28.24
C MET A 111 -20.16 -13.54 -27.82
N THR A 112 -19.01 -14.09 -27.39
CA THR A 112 -18.88 -15.51 -27.03
C THR A 112 -18.86 -15.74 -25.52
N LEU A 113 -18.46 -14.73 -24.75
CA LEU A 113 -18.49 -14.72 -23.29
C LEU A 113 -19.87 -14.36 -22.73
N HIS A 114 -20.16 -14.82 -21.51
CA HIS A 114 -21.42 -14.48 -20.86
C HIS A 114 -21.39 -13.00 -20.40
N PRO A 115 -22.39 -12.17 -20.74
CA PRO A 115 -22.33 -10.72 -20.47
C PRO A 115 -22.23 -10.39 -18.98
N ILE A 116 -22.90 -11.16 -18.11
CA ILE A 116 -22.77 -11.00 -16.65
C ILE A 116 -21.34 -11.31 -16.19
N GLU A 117 -20.68 -12.29 -16.80
CA GLU A 117 -19.33 -12.69 -16.38
C GLU A 117 -18.29 -11.68 -16.89
N ILE A 118 -18.48 -11.11 -18.09
CA ILE A 118 -17.69 -9.96 -18.56
C ILE A 118 -17.78 -8.82 -17.54
N ALA A 119 -19.00 -8.44 -17.13
CA ALA A 119 -19.20 -7.38 -16.16
C ALA A 119 -18.54 -7.68 -14.79
N ARG A 120 -18.67 -8.92 -14.28
CA ARG A 120 -18.05 -9.34 -13.01
C ARG A 120 -16.53 -9.27 -13.07
N GLN A 121 -15.91 -9.83 -14.10
CA GLN A 121 -14.45 -9.87 -14.23
C GLN A 121 -13.87 -8.48 -14.46
N LEU A 122 -14.51 -7.64 -15.28
CA LEU A 122 -14.12 -6.24 -15.41
C LEU A 122 -14.26 -5.49 -14.08
N THR A 123 -15.35 -5.69 -13.35
CA THR A 123 -15.55 -5.07 -12.03
C THR A 123 -14.45 -5.47 -11.04
N LEU A 124 -14.07 -6.75 -11.00
CA LEU A 124 -12.99 -7.21 -10.13
C LEU A 124 -11.65 -6.57 -10.52
N LEU A 125 -11.32 -6.55 -11.80
CA LEU A 125 -10.09 -5.97 -12.32
C LEU A 125 -10.05 -4.45 -12.06
N GLU A 126 -11.12 -3.72 -12.35
CA GLU A 126 -11.24 -2.28 -12.10
C GLU A 126 -11.19 -1.96 -10.61
N SER A 127 -11.81 -2.79 -9.75
CA SER A 127 -11.73 -2.67 -8.30
C SER A 127 -10.28 -2.83 -7.80
N GLU A 128 -9.53 -3.79 -8.34
CA GLU A 128 -8.11 -3.97 -8.03
C GLU A 128 -7.27 -2.76 -8.47
N LEU A 129 -7.48 -2.27 -9.70
CA LEU A 129 -6.80 -1.07 -10.20
C LEU A 129 -7.11 0.15 -9.34
N TYR A 130 -8.38 0.37 -9.00
CA TYR A 130 -8.82 1.48 -8.16
C TYR A 130 -8.23 1.42 -6.76
N ARG A 131 -8.29 0.26 -6.09
CA ARG A 131 -7.73 0.05 -4.74
C ARG A 131 -6.22 0.16 -4.69
N ALA A 132 -5.52 -0.05 -5.81
CA ALA A 132 -4.07 0.08 -5.90
C ALA A 132 -3.61 1.55 -5.93
N VAL A 133 -4.46 2.50 -6.32
CA VAL A 133 -4.11 3.93 -6.37
C VAL A 133 -3.82 4.47 -4.97
N ARG A 134 -2.61 4.99 -4.77
CA ARG A 134 -2.15 5.52 -3.48
C ARG A 134 -2.38 7.04 -3.41
N PRO A 135 -2.65 7.61 -2.22
CA PRO A 135 -2.80 9.06 -2.07
C PRO A 135 -1.59 9.88 -2.56
N SER A 136 -0.37 9.35 -2.43
CA SER A 136 0.86 10.00 -2.92
C SER A 136 0.85 10.25 -4.42
N GLU A 137 0.13 9.44 -5.19
CA GLU A 137 -0.01 9.58 -6.64
C GLU A 137 -0.90 10.77 -7.04
N LEU A 138 -1.63 11.35 -6.07
CA LEU A 138 -2.62 12.40 -6.27
C LEU A 138 -2.18 13.74 -5.64
N VAL A 139 -1.42 13.71 -4.55
CA VAL A 139 -1.01 14.95 -3.87
C VAL A 139 -0.12 15.80 -4.78
N GLY A 140 -0.46 17.09 -4.92
CA GLY A 140 0.33 18.03 -5.72
C GLY A 140 0.23 17.84 -7.23
N SER A 141 -0.82 17.16 -7.71
CA SER A 141 -1.10 16.95 -9.14
C SER A 141 0.05 16.29 -9.90
N VAL A 142 0.82 15.42 -9.23
CA VAL A 142 2.03 14.79 -9.79
C VAL A 142 1.76 13.95 -11.04
N TRP A 143 0.53 13.44 -11.23
CA TRP A 143 0.13 12.71 -12.43
C TRP A 143 0.08 13.55 -13.71
N THR A 144 0.12 14.88 -13.59
CA THR A 144 0.13 15.82 -14.73
C THR A 144 1.53 16.27 -15.13
N LYS A 145 2.54 15.96 -14.31
CA LYS A 145 3.93 16.42 -14.49
C LYS A 145 4.72 15.47 -15.40
N GLU A 146 5.94 15.86 -15.75
CA GLU A 146 6.84 15.04 -16.59
C GLU A 146 7.11 13.67 -15.98
N ASP A 147 7.39 13.61 -14.67
CA ASP A 147 7.68 12.37 -13.92
C ASP A 147 6.42 11.56 -13.53
N LYS A 148 5.28 11.74 -14.20
CA LYS A 148 4.01 11.08 -13.85
C LYS A 148 4.07 9.55 -13.87
N GLU A 149 4.92 8.96 -14.72
CA GLU A 149 5.08 7.49 -14.77
C GLU A 149 5.74 6.94 -13.50
N ASN A 150 6.64 7.72 -12.89
CA ASN A 150 7.31 7.34 -11.65
C ASN A 150 6.44 7.65 -10.43
N ASN A 151 5.76 8.81 -10.45
CA ASN A 151 5.01 9.30 -9.30
C ASN A 151 3.57 8.80 -9.21
N SER A 152 2.94 8.44 -10.33
CA SER A 152 1.53 8.01 -10.41
C SER A 152 1.30 6.73 -11.22
N PRO A 153 2.10 5.66 -11.04
CA PRO A 153 2.04 4.47 -11.88
C PRO A 153 0.70 3.73 -11.83
N ASN A 154 0.07 3.59 -10.66
CA ASN A 154 -1.18 2.85 -10.52
C ASN A 154 -2.36 3.64 -11.09
N LEU A 155 -2.38 4.96 -10.85
CA LEU A 155 -3.38 5.85 -11.44
C LEU A 155 -3.33 5.79 -12.98
N LEU A 156 -2.13 5.89 -13.57
CA LEU A 156 -1.97 5.82 -15.02
C LEU A 156 -2.36 4.43 -15.57
N ARG A 157 -2.06 3.35 -14.83
CA ARG A 157 -2.51 2.00 -15.19
C ARG A 157 -4.03 1.89 -15.23
N MET A 158 -4.73 2.48 -14.26
CA MET A 158 -6.19 2.55 -14.23
C MET A 158 -6.74 3.32 -15.44
N ILE A 159 -6.22 4.52 -15.71
CA ILE A 159 -6.66 5.35 -16.84
C ILE A 159 -6.43 4.64 -18.19
N ARG A 160 -5.27 4.00 -18.36
CA ARG A 160 -4.95 3.22 -19.56
C ARG A 160 -5.90 2.06 -19.75
N HIS A 161 -6.25 1.34 -18.67
CA HIS A 161 -7.22 0.26 -18.73
C HIS A 161 -8.57 0.75 -19.23
N THR A 162 -9.12 1.82 -18.64
CA THR A 162 -10.38 2.41 -19.09
C THR A 162 -10.32 2.83 -20.56
N THR A 163 -9.24 3.51 -20.97
CA THR A 163 -9.06 3.95 -22.36
C THR A 163 -9.07 2.76 -23.33
N ASN A 164 -8.31 1.70 -23.02
CA ASN A 164 -8.24 0.51 -23.85
C ASN A 164 -9.59 -0.22 -23.94
N LEU A 165 -10.32 -0.30 -22.82
CA LEU A 165 -11.64 -0.93 -22.78
C LEU A 165 -12.67 -0.15 -23.61
N THR A 166 -12.69 1.19 -23.50
CA THR A 166 -13.55 2.03 -24.33
C THR A 166 -13.24 1.86 -25.82
N LEU A 167 -11.96 1.91 -26.20
CA LEU A 167 -11.54 1.72 -27.58
C LEU A 167 -11.83 0.31 -28.11
N TRP A 168 -11.86 -0.69 -27.24
CA TRP A 168 -12.23 -2.05 -27.61
C TRP A 168 -13.73 -2.16 -27.93
N PHE A 169 -14.60 -1.45 -27.21
CA PHE A 169 -16.04 -1.41 -27.50
C PHE A 169 -16.39 -0.59 -28.75
N GLU A 170 -15.59 0.41 -29.10
CA GLU A 170 -15.81 1.27 -30.28
C GLU A 170 -15.42 0.60 -31.61
N LYS A 171 -14.66 -0.50 -31.57
CA LYS A 171 -14.24 -1.27 -32.75
C LYS A 171 -15.23 -2.38 -33.08
#